data_AF-A0A6G3UBK5-F1
#
_entry.id   AF-A0A6G3UBK5-F1
#
_cell.length_a   1.000
_cell.length_b   1.000
_cell.length_c   1.000
_cell.angle_alpha   90.00
_cell.angle_beta   90.00
_cell.angle_gamma   90.00
#
_symmetry.space_group_name_H-M   'P 1'
#
loop_
_entity.id
_entity.type
_entity.pdbx_description
1 polymer ?
#
loop_
_entity_poly.entity_id
_entity_poly.type
_entity_poly.pdbx_seq_one_letter_code
_entity_poly.pdbx_strand_id
1 'polypeptide(L)'
;VRAAQRARATARAGAEELDGELVVAAQMGLGTRQLPGALSALRRRFPRLEVTVFEEANPTELERLARRGVVDLVLMAGSCDGGPYVGHHLGDEEFVVVMSPEHAQLAGERVELRVLERRAWIRFDHDSALDGVLRDVLRDNAMAPATVARVSQTATAVRWAAQGLGVTLVPTSAVPPGFEHLTRPVHPAVSLPTVAAVRPRTGPAEPALLEFLRQETWHHIGFSVSGSETAHNWVAPPSVTNSIPVL
;
A
#
# COMPACT_ATOMS: atom_id res chain seq x y z
N VAL A 1 9.01 -15.10 -22.27
CA VAL A 1 7.79 -14.84 -21.48
C VAL A 1 6.94 -16.09 -21.52
N ARG A 2 6.88 -16.88 -20.44
CA ARG A 2 5.93 -18.01 -20.38
C ARG A 2 4.54 -17.40 -20.41
N ALA A 3 3.69 -17.86 -21.33
CA ALA A 3 2.28 -17.53 -21.28
C ALA A 3 1.70 -18.22 -20.05
N ALA A 4 1.64 -17.49 -18.94
CA ALA A 4 0.86 -17.85 -17.77
C ALA A 4 -0.56 -18.24 -18.23
N GLN A 5 -0.98 -19.47 -17.96
CA GLN A 5 -2.39 -19.81 -18.09
C GLN A 5 -3.11 -19.10 -16.95
N ARG A 6 -3.76 -17.96 -17.27
CA ARG A 6 -4.61 -17.21 -16.33
C ARG A 6 -5.56 -18.16 -15.60
N ALA A 7 -5.77 -17.90 -14.31
CA ALA A 7 -6.60 -18.72 -13.44
C ALA A 7 -8.00 -18.96 -14.01
N ARG A 8 -8.49 -20.19 -13.91
CA ARG A 8 -9.82 -20.63 -14.38
C ARG A 8 -10.48 -21.55 -13.35
N ALA A 9 -11.80 -21.48 -13.27
CA ALA A 9 -12.58 -22.47 -12.53
C ALA A 9 -12.47 -23.84 -13.20
N THR A 10 -12.24 -24.89 -12.41
CA THR A 10 -12.19 -26.27 -12.89
C THR A 10 -13.42 -27.03 -12.43
N ALA A 11 -14.01 -27.84 -13.33
CA ALA A 11 -15.29 -28.52 -13.09
C ALA A 11 -15.18 -29.84 -12.29
N ARG A 12 -13.98 -30.27 -11.87
CA ARG A 12 -13.80 -31.57 -11.23
C ARG A 12 -13.94 -31.48 -9.71
N ALA A 13 -14.89 -32.27 -9.20
CA ALA A 13 -15.13 -32.67 -7.81
C ALA A 13 -15.42 -31.54 -6.79
N GLY A 14 -16.67 -31.06 -6.76
CA GLY A 14 -17.29 -30.43 -5.58
C GLY A 14 -16.83 -29.01 -5.27
N ALA A 15 -17.71 -28.04 -5.53
CA ALA A 15 -17.60 -26.63 -5.12
C ALA A 15 -16.26 -25.91 -5.42
N GLU A 16 -16.11 -25.54 -6.69
CA GLU A 16 -15.25 -24.44 -7.19
C GLU A 16 -13.77 -24.52 -6.78
N GLU A 17 -13.00 -25.37 -7.46
CA GLU A 17 -11.54 -25.33 -7.39
C GLU A 17 -10.98 -24.42 -8.50
N LEU A 18 -10.15 -23.44 -8.13
CA LEU A 18 -9.37 -22.59 -9.04
C LEU A 18 -8.01 -23.24 -9.35
N ASP A 19 -7.61 -23.18 -10.61
CA ASP A 19 -6.30 -23.63 -11.11
C ASP A 19 -5.75 -22.62 -12.14
N GLY A 20 -4.44 -22.56 -12.30
CA GLY A 20 -3.70 -21.58 -13.12
C GLY A 20 -2.99 -20.51 -12.29
N GLU A 21 -2.70 -19.37 -12.90
CA GLU A 21 -1.91 -18.29 -12.30
C GLU A 21 -2.74 -17.00 -12.14
N LEU A 22 -2.61 -16.37 -10.97
CA LEU A 22 -3.08 -15.02 -10.66
C LEU A 22 -1.87 -14.08 -10.52
N VAL A 23 -1.81 -13.04 -11.36
CA VAL A 23 -0.71 -12.08 -11.35
C VAL A 23 -1.13 -10.80 -10.61
N VAL A 24 -0.45 -10.49 -9.52
CA VAL A 24 -0.69 -9.32 -8.68
C VAL A 24 0.48 -8.36 -8.79
N ALA A 25 0.19 -7.08 -9.00
CA ALA A 25 1.19 -6.03 -8.83
C ALA A 25 0.83 -5.20 -7.59
N ALA A 26 1.82 -4.94 -6.74
CA ALA A 26 1.65 -4.07 -5.58
C ALA A 26 2.56 -2.86 -5.72
N GLN A 27 2.01 -1.66 -5.51
CA GLN A 27 2.84 -0.48 -5.37
C GLN A 27 3.77 -0.63 -4.16
N MET A 28 5.03 -0.25 -4.33
CA MET A 28 6.05 -0.41 -3.30
C MET A 28 5.63 0.13 -1.93
N GLY A 29 5.74 -0.73 -0.92
CA GLY A 29 5.41 -0.41 0.47
C GLY A 29 3.93 -0.51 0.85
N LEU A 30 2.99 -0.73 -0.08
CA LEU A 30 1.57 -0.89 0.26
C LEU A 30 1.19 -2.33 0.57
N GLY A 31 0.30 -2.51 1.56
CA GLY A 31 -0.29 -3.81 1.88
C GLY A 31 0.74 -4.87 2.32
N THR A 32 1.94 -4.46 2.71
CA THR A 32 3.04 -5.37 3.09
C THR A 32 2.70 -6.22 4.31
N ARG A 33 1.73 -5.80 5.14
CA ARG A 33 1.16 -6.59 6.24
C ARG A 33 -0.07 -7.40 5.84
N GLN A 34 -0.95 -6.80 5.04
CA GLN A 34 -2.27 -7.35 4.69
C GLN A 34 -2.20 -8.40 3.59
N LEU A 35 -1.43 -8.14 2.53
CA LEU A 35 -1.36 -9.01 1.36
C LEU A 35 -0.90 -10.45 1.72
N PRO A 36 0.13 -10.66 2.57
CA PRO A 36 0.49 -12.02 2.99
C PRO A 36 -0.64 -12.79 3.68
N GLY A 37 -1.45 -12.13 4.50
CA GLY A 37 -2.62 -12.72 5.17
C GLY A 37 -3.68 -13.17 4.16
N ALA A 38 -4.01 -12.28 3.23
CA ALA A 38 -4.98 -12.55 2.18
C ALA A 38 -4.52 -13.68 1.25
N LEU A 39 -3.24 -13.70 0.87
CA LEU A 39 -2.64 -14.76 0.05
C LEU A 39 -2.60 -16.11 0.77
N SER A 40 -2.35 -16.11 2.08
CA SER A 40 -2.40 -17.31 2.91
C SER A 40 -3.82 -17.90 2.96
N ALA A 41 -4.84 -17.05 3.13
CA ALA A 41 -6.23 -17.47 3.09
C ALA A 41 -6.65 -17.98 1.70
N LEU A 42 -6.26 -17.28 0.64
CA LEU A 42 -6.48 -17.67 -0.75
C LEU A 42 -5.86 -19.05 -1.04
N ARG A 43 -4.62 -19.29 -0.64
CA ARG A 43 -3.93 -20.58 -0.84
C ARG A 43 -4.60 -21.72 -0.08
N ARG A 44 -5.10 -21.47 1.14
CA ARG A 44 -5.86 -22.49 1.89
C ARG A 44 -7.16 -22.86 1.17
N ARG A 45 -7.85 -21.89 0.57
CA ARG A 45 -9.10 -22.13 -0.18
C ARG A 45 -8.88 -22.74 -1.56
N PHE A 46 -7.80 -22.33 -2.24
CA PHE A 46 -7.47 -22.73 -3.61
C PHE A 46 -6.00 -23.19 -3.69
N PRO A 47 -5.68 -24.40 -3.22
CA PRO A 47 -4.30 -24.87 -3.09
C PRO A 47 -3.57 -25.02 -4.43
N ARG A 48 -4.32 -25.16 -5.54
CA ARG A 48 -3.77 -25.28 -6.91
C ARG A 48 -3.53 -23.94 -7.60
N LEU A 49 -4.06 -22.84 -7.07
CA LEU A 49 -3.84 -21.52 -7.65
C LEU A 49 -2.40 -21.06 -7.38
N GLU A 50 -1.65 -20.77 -8.44
CA GLU A 50 -0.37 -20.09 -8.37
C GLU A 50 -0.62 -18.57 -8.29
N VAL A 51 0.17 -17.88 -7.48
CA VAL A 51 0.11 -16.42 -7.38
C VAL A 51 1.50 -15.87 -7.59
N THR A 52 1.64 -15.00 -8.59
CA THR A 52 2.85 -14.22 -8.84
C THR A 52 2.62 -12.80 -8.35
N VAL A 53 3.43 -12.36 -7.40
CA VAL A 53 3.41 -10.98 -6.91
C VAL A 53 4.70 -10.31 -7.34
N PHE A 54 4.60 -9.11 -7.91
CA PHE A 54 5.75 -8.23 -8.04
C PHE A 54 5.43 -6.86 -7.47
N GLU A 55 6.46 -6.27 -6.89
CA GLU A 55 6.42 -4.93 -6.33
C GLU A 55 6.90 -3.94 -7.39
N GLU A 56 6.18 -2.84 -7.57
CA GLU A 56 6.54 -1.79 -8.52
C GLU A 56 6.54 -0.43 -7.80
N ALA A 57 7.66 0.28 -7.89
CA ALA A 57 7.82 1.57 -7.24
C ALA A 57 7.29 2.72 -8.11
N ASN A 58 7.35 2.58 -9.43
CA ASN A 58 6.98 3.61 -10.39
C ASN A 58 5.50 3.46 -10.80
N PRO A 59 4.63 4.44 -10.46
CA PRO A 59 3.20 4.35 -10.78
C PRO A 59 2.93 4.32 -12.28
N THR A 60 3.75 4.96 -13.12
CA THR A 60 3.62 4.90 -14.59
C THR A 60 3.93 3.49 -15.13
N GLU A 61 4.90 2.80 -14.54
CA GLU A 61 5.23 1.43 -14.93
C GLU A 61 4.13 0.45 -14.47
N LEU A 62 3.60 0.65 -13.26
CA LEU A 62 2.46 -0.11 -12.74
C LEU A 62 1.23 0.03 -13.65
N GLU A 63 0.92 1.27 -14.04
CA GLU A 63 -0.15 1.59 -14.99
C GLU A 63 0.11 0.95 -16.37
N ARG A 64 1.36 0.96 -16.84
CA ARG A 64 1.75 0.32 -18.10
C ARG A 64 1.49 -1.19 -18.06
N LEU A 65 1.81 -1.86 -16.95
CA LEU A 65 1.57 -3.30 -16.76
C LEU A 65 0.07 -3.61 -16.70
N ALA A 66 -0.70 -2.75 -16.03
CA ALA A 66 -2.16 -2.80 -15.98
C ALA A 66 -2.78 -2.69 -17.38
N ARG A 67 -2.43 -1.64 -18.14
CA ARG A 67 -2.95 -1.40 -19.50
C ARG A 67 -2.58 -2.51 -20.49
N ARG A 68 -1.41 -3.14 -20.33
CA ARG A 68 -0.94 -4.22 -21.23
C ARG A 68 -1.58 -5.58 -21.02
N GLY A 69 -2.49 -5.73 -20.06
CA GLY A 69 -3.09 -7.04 -19.84
C GLY A 69 -2.26 -7.96 -18.94
N VAL A 70 -1.16 -7.49 -18.35
CA VAL A 70 -0.17 -8.38 -17.68
C VAL A 70 -0.61 -8.78 -16.29
N VAL A 71 -1.22 -7.85 -15.55
CA VAL A 71 -1.64 -8.04 -14.15
C VAL A 71 -3.15 -8.23 -14.06
N ASP A 72 -3.59 -8.97 -13.07
CA ASP A 72 -5.00 -9.30 -12.83
C ASP A 72 -5.60 -8.43 -11.71
N LEU A 73 -4.80 -8.17 -10.68
CA LEU A 73 -5.09 -7.25 -9.59
C LEU A 73 -3.91 -6.30 -9.37
N VAL A 74 -4.21 -5.03 -9.11
CA VAL A 74 -3.23 -4.03 -8.71
C VAL A 74 -3.58 -3.49 -7.33
N LEU A 75 -2.63 -3.53 -6.39
CA LEU A 75 -2.74 -2.82 -5.12
C LEU A 75 -2.01 -1.49 -5.24
N MET A 76 -2.74 -0.37 -5.10
CA MET A 76 -2.21 0.97 -5.34
C MET A 76 -2.76 1.98 -4.34
N ALA A 77 -2.07 3.12 -4.21
CA ALA A 77 -2.56 4.26 -3.46
C ALA A 77 -3.27 5.25 -4.39
N GLY A 78 -4.20 6.03 -3.86
CA GLY A 78 -4.79 7.19 -4.56
C GLY A 78 -6.07 6.88 -5.31
N SER A 79 -6.14 7.23 -6.61
CA SER A 79 -7.29 7.02 -7.52
C SER A 79 -7.01 6.05 -8.67
N CYS A 80 -8.02 5.31 -9.19
CA CYS A 80 -7.94 4.54 -10.44
C CYS A 80 -8.96 5.13 -11.37
N ASP A 81 -8.45 6.09 -12.11
CA ASP A 81 -9.24 6.81 -13.08
C ASP A 81 -8.85 6.33 -14.49
N GLY A 82 -9.85 6.22 -15.37
CA GLY A 82 -9.59 6.11 -16.82
C GLY A 82 -8.90 4.83 -17.31
N GLY A 83 -9.01 3.72 -16.59
CA GLY A 83 -8.40 2.42 -16.94
C GLY A 83 -9.40 1.27 -17.10
N PRO A 84 -8.96 0.08 -17.59
CA PRO A 84 -9.81 -1.11 -17.70
C PRO A 84 -10.06 -1.81 -16.35
N TYR A 85 -9.76 -1.16 -15.23
CA TYR A 85 -9.90 -1.71 -13.88
C TYR A 85 -11.02 -0.99 -13.14
N VAL A 86 -11.71 -1.74 -12.29
CA VAL A 86 -12.62 -1.20 -11.28
C VAL A 86 -11.89 -1.29 -9.96
N GLY A 87 -11.79 -0.19 -9.23
CA GLY A 87 -11.16 -0.26 -7.93
C GLY A 87 -12.10 -0.28 -6.75
N HIS A 88 -11.56 -0.88 -5.71
CA HIS A 88 -12.24 -1.22 -4.48
C HIS A 88 -11.40 -0.70 -3.33
N HIS A 89 -11.92 0.33 -2.65
CA HIS A 89 -11.27 0.88 -1.49
C HIS A 89 -11.15 -0.21 -0.42
N LEU A 90 -9.94 -0.38 0.11
CA LEU A 90 -9.66 -1.34 1.17
C LEU A 90 -9.54 -0.65 2.52
N GLY A 91 -8.96 0.56 2.52
CA GLY A 91 -8.81 1.44 3.67
C GLY A 91 -7.71 2.45 3.40
N ASP A 92 -7.27 3.17 4.42
CA ASP A 92 -6.28 4.23 4.34
C ASP A 92 -4.92 3.74 4.89
N GLU A 93 -3.84 4.09 4.20
CA GLU A 93 -2.47 3.83 4.64
C GLU A 93 -1.87 5.11 5.21
N GLU A 94 -1.69 5.13 6.54
CA GLU A 94 -0.99 6.20 7.25
C GLU A 94 0.53 6.09 7.05
N PHE A 95 1.20 7.24 6.96
CA PHE A 95 2.65 7.32 6.87
C PHE A 95 3.27 7.77 8.20
N VAL A 96 4.41 7.16 8.51
CA VAL A 96 5.21 7.45 9.70
C VAL A 96 6.60 7.89 9.31
N VAL A 97 7.19 8.75 10.14
CA VAL A 97 8.62 9.03 10.05
C VAL A 97 9.41 8.01 10.87
N VAL A 98 10.49 7.48 10.30
CA VAL A 98 11.46 6.63 10.98
C VAL A 98 12.68 7.47 11.35
N MET A 99 13.15 7.33 12.59
CA MET A 99 14.26 8.11 13.14
C MET A 99 15.25 7.19 13.88
N SER A 100 16.43 7.70 14.24
CA SER A 100 17.37 6.94 15.06
C SER A 100 16.89 6.84 16.52
N PRO A 101 17.34 5.83 17.29
CA PRO A 101 16.94 5.64 18.70
C PRO A 101 17.19 6.85 19.60
N GLU A 102 18.20 7.67 19.29
CA GLU A 102 18.59 8.85 20.06
C GLU A 102 17.81 10.12 19.66
N HIS A 103 16.93 10.03 18.67
CA HIS A 103 16.22 11.19 18.16
C HIS A 103 15.15 11.65 19.17
N ALA A 104 15.31 12.88 19.69
CA ALA A 104 14.46 13.44 20.75
C ALA A 104 12.94 13.38 20.46
N GLN A 105 12.54 13.42 19.19
CA GLN A 105 11.13 13.35 18.80
C GLN A 105 10.48 11.98 19.04
N LEU A 106 11.26 10.92 19.34
CA LEU A 106 10.70 9.64 19.78
C LEU A 106 10.04 9.73 21.17
N ALA A 107 10.33 10.75 21.98
CA ALA A 107 9.65 10.92 23.26
C ALA A 107 8.17 11.33 23.12
N GLY A 108 7.78 11.89 21.97
CA GLY A 108 6.40 12.29 21.68
C GLY A 108 5.57 11.18 21.05
N GLU A 109 4.25 11.34 21.03
CA GLU A 109 3.32 10.44 20.33
C GLU A 109 3.28 10.70 18.82
N ARG A 110 3.59 11.93 18.39
CA ARG A 110 3.63 12.38 16.99
C ARG A 110 4.78 13.35 16.77
N VAL A 111 5.15 13.55 15.51
CA VAL A 111 6.21 14.48 15.10
C VAL A 111 5.64 15.58 14.22
N GLU A 112 5.79 16.81 14.68
CA GLU A 112 5.58 17.99 13.85
C GLU A 112 6.58 17.99 12.68
N LEU A 113 6.10 17.92 11.44
CA LEU A 113 6.96 17.85 10.24
C LEU A 113 7.99 18.98 10.21
N ARG A 114 7.58 20.18 10.62
CA ARG A 114 8.45 21.37 10.70
C ARG A 114 9.69 21.17 11.56
N VAL A 115 9.63 20.34 12.59
CA VAL A 115 10.81 20.04 13.45
C VAL A 115 11.89 19.27 12.67
N LEU A 116 11.52 18.60 11.58
CA LEU A 116 12.41 17.82 10.73
C LEU A 116 13.03 18.62 9.57
N GLU A 117 12.73 19.91 9.45
CA GLU A 117 13.19 20.76 8.32
C GLU A 117 14.71 20.81 8.18
N ARG A 118 15.43 20.74 9.30
CA ARG A 118 16.90 20.75 9.33
C ARG A 118 17.51 19.36 9.32
N ARG A 119 16.71 18.30 9.27
CA ARG A 119 17.20 16.92 9.18
C ARG A 119 17.47 16.55 7.74
N ALA A 120 18.46 15.70 7.52
CA ALA A 120 18.71 15.14 6.21
C ALA A 120 17.77 13.95 5.97
N TRP A 121 17.26 13.82 4.75
CA TRP A 121 16.25 12.83 4.39
C TRP A 121 16.84 11.73 3.52
N ILE A 122 16.56 10.49 3.88
CA ILE A 122 16.70 9.33 3.01
C ILE A 122 15.46 9.30 2.15
N ARG A 123 15.65 9.40 0.84
CA ARG A 123 14.57 9.49 -0.14
C ARG A 123 14.49 8.24 -0.99
N PHE A 124 13.40 8.13 -1.74
CA PHE A 124 13.25 7.09 -2.73
C PHE A 124 13.68 7.59 -4.11
N ASP A 125 13.75 6.67 -5.08
CA ASP A 125 14.02 7.00 -6.48
C ASP A 125 13.01 8.04 -6.98
N HIS A 126 13.46 8.94 -7.85
CA HIS A 126 12.70 10.15 -8.21
C HIS A 126 11.32 9.83 -8.80
N ASP A 127 11.22 8.77 -9.59
CA ASP A 127 9.98 8.38 -10.25
C ASP A 127 9.13 7.44 -9.39
N SER A 128 9.55 7.15 -8.15
CA SER A 128 8.78 6.30 -7.24
C SER A 128 7.58 7.05 -6.66
N ALA A 129 6.49 6.32 -6.43
CA ALA A 129 5.32 6.85 -5.75
C ALA A 129 5.67 7.40 -4.35
N LEU A 130 6.54 6.72 -3.60
CA LEU A 130 6.95 7.17 -2.26
C LEU A 130 7.76 8.48 -2.29
N ASP A 131 8.64 8.69 -3.27
CA ASP A 131 9.29 10.01 -3.42
C ASP A 131 8.29 11.08 -3.84
N GLY A 132 7.27 10.73 -4.63
CA GLY A 132 6.13 11.59 -4.93
C GLY A 132 5.42 12.08 -3.67
N VAL A 133 5.03 11.15 -2.78
CA VAL A 133 4.40 11.48 -1.50
C VAL A 133 5.28 12.41 -0.68
N LEU A 134 6.57 12.10 -0.52
CA LEU A 134 7.46 12.96 0.25
C LEU A 134 7.63 14.34 -0.39
N ARG A 135 7.69 14.45 -1.73
CA ARG A 135 7.74 15.76 -2.40
C ARG A 135 6.50 16.59 -2.11
N ASP A 136 5.33 15.98 -2.17
CA ASP A 136 4.07 16.66 -1.89
C ASP A 136 4.02 17.13 -0.44
N VAL A 137 4.36 16.25 0.51
CA VAL A 137 4.45 16.58 1.94
C VAL A 137 5.42 17.74 2.20
N LEU A 138 6.62 17.71 1.61
CA LEU A 138 7.61 18.79 1.78
C LEU A 138 7.14 20.10 1.16
N ARG A 139 6.56 20.06 -0.05
CA ARG A 139 6.02 21.25 -0.73
C ARG A 139 4.89 21.88 0.06
N ASP A 140 3.90 21.08 0.47
CA ASP A 140 2.69 21.54 1.14
C ASP A 140 3.00 22.11 2.54
N ASN A 141 4.10 21.64 3.14
CA ASN A 141 4.66 22.20 4.37
C ASN A 141 5.80 23.19 4.12
N ALA A 142 6.01 23.72 2.91
CA ALA A 142 7.07 24.68 2.57
C ALA A 142 8.45 24.35 3.22
N MET A 143 8.88 23.10 3.08
CA MET A 143 10.15 22.57 3.59
C MET A 143 11.05 22.17 2.42
N ALA A 144 12.36 22.41 2.56
CA ALA A 144 13.36 22.04 1.56
C ALA A 144 14.62 21.41 2.21
N PRO A 145 14.48 20.27 2.90
CA PRO A 145 15.59 19.64 3.60
C PRO A 145 16.60 18.99 2.63
N ALA A 146 17.84 18.82 3.09
CA ALA A 146 18.86 18.11 2.35
C ALA A 146 18.50 16.63 2.17
N THR A 147 18.85 16.06 1.01
CA THR A 147 18.78 14.61 0.78
C THR A 147 20.15 14.01 1.11
N VAL A 148 20.21 13.06 2.06
CA VAL A 148 21.46 12.38 2.40
C VAL A 148 21.69 11.16 1.52
N ALA A 149 20.63 10.48 1.10
CA ALA A 149 20.73 9.29 0.26
C ALA A 149 19.43 9.02 -0.50
N ARG A 150 19.52 8.16 -1.52
CA ARG A 150 18.38 7.59 -2.24
C ARG A 150 18.45 6.07 -2.24
N VAL A 151 17.30 5.43 -2.05
CA VAL A 151 17.15 3.97 -2.02
C VAL A 151 15.91 3.52 -2.77
N SER A 152 15.94 2.30 -3.27
CA SER A 152 14.84 1.69 -4.02
C SER A 152 13.95 0.77 -3.18
N GLN A 153 14.16 0.70 -1.86
CA GLN A 153 13.51 -0.26 -0.95
C GLN A 153 13.21 0.36 0.41
N THR A 154 11.99 0.17 0.91
CA THR A 154 11.52 0.70 2.20
C THR A 154 12.31 0.14 3.38
N ALA A 155 12.58 -1.16 3.38
CA ALA A 155 13.36 -1.81 4.44
C ALA A 155 14.78 -1.24 4.55
N THR A 156 15.40 -0.87 3.42
CA THR A 156 16.72 -0.21 3.42
C THR A 156 16.63 1.19 4.00
N ALA A 157 15.62 1.98 3.59
CA ALA A 157 15.40 3.33 4.14
C ALA A 157 15.23 3.30 5.66
N VAL A 158 14.41 2.38 6.16
CA VAL A 158 14.15 2.19 7.60
C VAL A 158 15.44 1.84 8.35
N ARG A 159 16.21 0.87 7.85
CA ARG A 159 17.46 0.45 8.49
C ARG A 159 18.49 1.58 8.52
N TRP A 160 18.59 2.39 7.46
CA TRP A 160 19.53 3.51 7.42
C TRP A 160 19.11 4.65 8.34
N ALA A 161 17.81 4.93 8.44
CA ALA A 161 17.29 5.90 9.41
C ALA A 161 17.56 5.44 10.85
N ALA A 162 17.36 4.16 11.13
CA ALA A 162 17.68 3.57 12.43
C ALA A 162 19.17 3.65 12.80
N GLN A 163 20.07 3.71 11.81
CA GLN A 163 21.51 3.94 12.01
C GLN A 163 21.89 5.43 12.09
N GLY A 164 20.92 6.35 12.04
CA GLY A 164 21.16 7.78 12.18
C GLY A 164 21.68 8.48 10.93
N LEU A 165 21.65 7.84 9.75
CA LEU A 165 22.05 8.49 8.50
C LEU A 165 21.14 9.69 8.14
N GLY A 166 19.87 9.61 8.50
CA GLY A 166 18.85 10.63 8.25
C GLY A 166 17.48 10.15 8.74
N VAL A 167 16.42 10.82 8.30
CA VAL A 167 15.03 10.40 8.53
C VAL A 167 14.39 9.94 7.22
N THR A 168 13.35 9.10 7.28
CA THR A 168 12.56 8.69 6.11
C THR A 168 11.08 8.69 6.44
N LEU A 169 10.23 9.03 5.46
CA LEU A 169 8.77 8.86 5.54
C LEU A 169 8.41 7.57 4.81
N VAL A 170 7.69 6.66 5.47
CA VAL A 170 7.29 5.37 4.89
C VAL A 170 5.84 5.05 5.26
N PRO A 171 5.14 4.23 4.44
CA PRO A 171 3.89 3.61 4.86
C PRO A 171 4.09 2.88 6.19
N THR A 172 3.11 2.98 7.08
CA THR A 172 3.15 2.30 8.37
C THR A 172 3.28 0.80 8.17
N SER A 173 2.56 0.22 7.20
CA SER A 173 2.64 -1.21 6.88
C SER A 173 4.05 -1.64 6.47
N ALA A 174 4.80 -0.79 5.77
CA ALA A 174 6.14 -1.09 5.24
C ALA A 174 7.26 -1.09 6.29
N VAL A 175 6.97 -0.74 7.54
CA VAL A 175 7.96 -0.78 8.63
C VAL A 175 8.23 -2.25 8.99
N PRO A 176 9.48 -2.75 8.84
CA PRO A 176 9.81 -4.13 9.18
C PRO A 176 9.64 -4.42 10.68
N PRO A 177 9.33 -5.67 11.05
CA PRO A 177 9.28 -6.10 12.44
C PRO A 177 10.54 -5.74 13.22
N GLY A 178 10.35 -5.15 14.40
CA GLY A 178 11.42 -4.71 15.30
C GLY A 178 11.86 -3.27 15.10
N PHE A 179 11.32 -2.54 14.12
CA PHE A 179 11.63 -1.11 13.89
C PHE A 179 10.48 -0.17 14.28
N GLU A 180 9.31 -0.69 14.67
CA GLU A 180 8.10 0.09 14.95
C GLU A 180 8.31 1.11 16.07
N HIS A 181 9.10 0.76 17.08
CA HIS A 181 9.43 1.63 18.21
C HIS A 181 10.21 2.90 17.79
N LEU A 182 10.84 2.89 16.61
CA LEU A 182 11.59 4.00 16.02
C LEU A 182 10.74 4.89 15.10
N THR A 183 9.43 4.64 15.06
CA THR A 183 8.52 5.36 14.17
C THR A 183 7.54 6.23 14.92
N ARG A 184 7.16 7.37 14.34
CA ARG A 184 6.08 8.20 14.86
C ARG A 184 5.22 8.70 13.70
N PRO A 185 3.89 8.77 13.87
CA PRO A 185 3.03 9.51 12.95
C PRO A 185 3.45 10.98 12.89
N VAL A 186 3.18 11.62 11.76
CA VAL A 186 3.54 13.02 11.52
C VAL A 186 2.34 13.96 11.70
N HIS A 187 2.61 15.23 11.99
CA HIS A 187 1.64 16.31 11.94
C HIS A 187 2.09 17.40 10.94
N PRO A 188 1.24 17.83 9.99
CA PRO A 188 -0.06 17.26 9.63
C PRO A 188 0.01 15.77 9.25
N ALA A 189 -1.09 15.03 9.48
CA ALA A 189 -1.15 13.60 9.19
C ALA A 189 -1.06 13.35 7.68
N VAL A 190 -0.33 12.30 7.31
CA VAL A 190 -0.15 11.90 5.91
C VAL A 190 -0.76 10.52 5.77
N SER A 191 -1.79 10.42 4.92
CA SER A 191 -2.50 9.17 4.66
C SER A 191 -2.98 9.13 3.22
N LEU A 192 -2.99 7.93 2.62
CA LEU A 192 -3.49 7.72 1.26
C LEU A 192 -4.50 6.57 1.22
N PRO A 193 -5.58 6.68 0.43
CA PRO A 193 -6.48 5.56 0.22
C PRO A 193 -5.72 4.43 -0.47
N THR A 194 -5.83 3.23 0.08
CA THR A 194 -5.34 1.98 -0.49
C THR A 194 -6.47 1.29 -1.22
N VAL A 195 -6.19 0.93 -2.46
CA VAL A 195 -7.18 0.40 -3.37
C VAL A 195 -6.68 -0.83 -4.10
N ALA A 196 -7.51 -1.87 -4.13
CA ALA A 196 -7.39 -2.95 -5.08
C ALA A 196 -8.11 -2.58 -6.39
N ALA A 197 -7.35 -2.31 -7.43
CA ALA A 197 -7.87 -2.20 -8.80
C ALA A 197 -7.94 -3.60 -9.41
N VAL A 198 -9.15 -4.03 -9.75
CA VAL A 198 -9.47 -5.37 -10.27
C VAL A 198 -9.96 -5.26 -11.70
N ARG A 199 -9.43 -6.11 -12.59
CA ARG A 199 -9.90 -6.14 -13.97
C ARG A 199 -11.28 -6.81 -14.06
N PRO A 200 -12.29 -6.16 -14.66
CA PRO A 200 -13.58 -6.79 -14.91
C PRO A 200 -13.44 -7.93 -15.93
N ARG A 201 -14.02 -9.09 -15.62
CA ARG A 201 -14.24 -10.24 -16.55
C ARG A 201 -13.04 -11.15 -16.86
N THR A 202 -12.03 -11.27 -15.99
CA THR A 202 -10.86 -12.14 -16.28
C THR A 202 -10.79 -13.49 -15.55
N GLY A 203 -11.52 -13.70 -14.46
CA GLY A 203 -11.59 -15.01 -13.81
C GLY A 203 -12.24 -14.94 -12.43
N PRO A 204 -12.38 -16.08 -11.74
CA PRO A 204 -12.91 -16.13 -10.38
C PRO A 204 -11.81 -15.93 -9.31
N ALA A 205 -10.54 -15.83 -9.71
CA ALA A 205 -9.42 -15.67 -8.78
C ALA A 205 -9.25 -14.23 -8.29
N GLU A 206 -9.48 -13.24 -9.15
CA GLU A 206 -9.42 -11.82 -8.82
C GLU A 206 -10.47 -11.40 -7.78
N PRO A 207 -11.77 -11.72 -7.94
CA PRO A 207 -12.76 -11.43 -6.91
C PRO A 207 -12.52 -12.22 -5.61
N ALA A 208 -11.96 -13.44 -5.70
CA ALA A 208 -11.61 -14.22 -4.51
C ALA A 208 -10.47 -13.56 -3.71
N LEU A 209 -9.40 -13.11 -4.37
CA LEU A 209 -8.34 -12.37 -3.68
C LEU A 209 -8.87 -11.05 -3.11
N LEU A 210 -9.70 -10.32 -3.85
CA LEU A 210 -10.33 -9.09 -3.35
C LEU A 210 -11.14 -9.34 -2.06
N GLU A 211 -11.88 -10.45 -1.98
CA GLU A 211 -12.63 -10.80 -0.78
C GLU A 211 -11.72 -11.06 0.42
N PHE A 212 -10.63 -11.81 0.24
CA PHE A 212 -9.66 -12.00 1.32
C PHE A 212 -8.94 -10.70 1.70
N LEU A 213 -8.63 -9.84 0.74
CA LEU A 213 -8.05 -8.52 1.01
C LEU A 213 -9.00 -7.66 1.87
N ARG A 214 -10.32 -7.73 1.65
CA ARG A 214 -11.31 -6.99 2.46
C ARG A 214 -11.43 -7.49 3.89
N GLN A 215 -10.99 -8.71 4.17
CA GLN A 215 -11.01 -9.30 5.51
C GLN A 215 -9.75 -8.93 6.32
N GLU A 216 -8.72 -8.41 5.68
CA GLU A 216 -7.54 -7.90 6.34
C GLU A 216 -7.83 -6.60 7.11
N THR A 217 -7.01 -6.31 8.13
CA THR A 217 -7.16 -5.08 8.90
C THR A 217 -6.51 -3.92 8.15
N TRP A 218 -7.35 -3.05 7.60
CA TRP A 218 -6.97 -1.76 7.05
C TRP A 218 -7.35 -0.66 8.03
N HIS A 219 -6.55 0.41 8.12
CA HIS A 219 -6.97 1.58 8.87
C HIS A 219 -8.07 2.28 8.07
N HIS A 220 -9.02 2.92 8.76
CA HIS A 220 -10.04 3.73 8.11
C HIS A 220 -10.04 5.09 8.81
N ILE A 221 -9.64 6.13 8.10
CA ILE A 221 -9.80 7.48 8.61
C ILE A 221 -11.21 7.93 8.22
N GLY A 222 -12.04 8.23 9.22
CA GLY A 222 -13.40 8.73 8.98
C GLY A 222 -13.34 10.06 8.24
N PHE A 223 -13.48 10.03 6.91
CA PHE A 223 -13.71 11.24 6.13
C PHE A 223 -15.13 11.74 6.43
N SER A 224 -15.26 12.73 7.32
CA SER A 224 -16.41 13.63 7.25
C SER A 224 -16.23 14.46 5.99
N VAL A 225 -16.96 14.12 4.92
CA VAL A 225 -17.00 14.92 3.69
C VAL A 225 -17.62 16.27 4.02
N SER A 226 -16.79 17.25 4.32
CA SER A 226 -17.16 18.66 4.26
C SER A 226 -16.32 19.33 3.18
N GLY A 227 -16.86 19.33 1.95
CA GLY A 227 -16.56 20.35 0.94
C GLY A 227 -15.32 20.12 0.06
N SER A 228 -15.32 19.09 -0.79
CA SER A 228 -14.94 19.19 -2.21
C SER A 228 -15.18 17.84 -2.87
N GLU A 229 -16.14 17.76 -3.79
CA GLU A 229 -16.36 16.57 -4.63
C GLU A 229 -15.17 16.37 -5.57
N THR A 230 -14.14 15.67 -5.10
CA THR A 230 -13.39 14.80 -5.99
C THR A 230 -14.19 13.51 -6.05
N ALA A 231 -14.90 13.30 -7.15
CA ALA A 231 -15.63 12.06 -7.39
C ALA A 231 -14.61 10.93 -7.55
N HIS A 232 -14.22 10.31 -6.44
CA HIS A 232 -13.33 9.16 -6.46
C HIS A 232 -14.07 7.96 -7.06
N ASN A 233 -13.56 7.40 -8.16
CA ASN A 233 -14.20 6.31 -8.91
C ASN A 233 -13.91 4.93 -8.30
N TRP A 234 -14.15 4.77 -6.99
CA TRP A 234 -13.88 3.55 -6.24
C TRP A 234 -15.11 3.04 -5.49
N VAL A 235 -15.22 1.71 -5.37
CA VAL A 235 -16.26 1.06 -4.57
C VAL A 235 -15.80 0.96 -3.12
N ALA A 236 -16.51 1.62 -2.21
CA ALA A 236 -16.28 1.50 -0.76
C ALA A 236 -16.64 0.08 -0.26
N PRO A 237 -15.95 -0.43 0.79
CA PRO A 237 -16.42 -1.64 1.45
C PRO A 237 -17.78 -1.38 2.10
N PRO A 238 -18.65 -2.41 2.24
CA PRO A 238 -19.91 -2.25 2.95
C PRO A 238 -19.65 -1.75 4.38
N SER A 239 -20.40 -0.74 4.83
CA SER A 239 -20.21 -0.10 6.13
C SER A 239 -20.30 -1.13 7.26
N VAL A 240 -19.18 -1.37 7.96
CA VAL A 240 -19.19 -2.08 9.23
C VAL A 240 -19.51 -1.05 10.31
N THR A 241 -20.79 -0.82 10.59
CA THR A 241 -21.17 -0.09 11.80
C THR A 241 -20.63 -0.86 13.00
N ASN A 242 -19.63 -0.27 13.68
CA ASN A 242 -19.02 -0.76 14.91
C ASN A 242 -20.07 -1.35 15.87
N SER A 243 -20.09 -2.67 16.00
CA SER A 243 -20.54 -3.29 17.24
C SER A 243 -19.35 -3.28 18.18
N ILE A 244 -19.34 -2.31 19.10
CA ILE A 244 -18.40 -2.27 20.23
C ILE A 244 -18.52 -3.60 20.97
N PRO A 245 -17.43 -4.35 21.24
CA PRO A 245 -17.50 -5.45 22.19
C PRO A 245 -17.76 -4.85 23.58
N VAL A 246 -18.94 -5.13 24.12
CA VAL A 246 -19.25 -4.92 25.53
C VAL A 246 -18.32 -5.84 26.31
N LEU A 247 -17.44 -5.25 27.13
CA LEU A 247 -16.70 -5.96 28.18
C LEU A 247 -17.64 -6.37 29.32
#